data_AF-A0A496S9P4-F1
#
_entry.id   AF-A0A496S9P4-F1
#
_cell.length_a   1.000
_cell.length_b   1.000
_cell.length_c   1.000
_cell.angle_alpha   90.00
_cell.angle_beta   90.00
_cell.angle_gamma   90.00
#
_symmetry.space_group_name_H-M   'P 1'
#
loop_
_entity.id
_entity.type
_entity.pdbx_description
1 polymer ?
#
loop_
_entity_poly.entity_id
_entity_poly.type
_entity_poly.pdbx_seq_one_letter_code
_entity_poly.pdbx_strand_id
1 'polypeptide(L)' 'MEVYKMSCRENLTKPKYGVKAKYNVWVPMRDGVRLSADVYMPDKEGKYPVILIRTYYGKHKMDLSNEEWGEFITYFV' A
#
# COMPACT_ATOMS: atom_id res chain seq x y z
N MET A 1 23.63 7.99 -27.41
CA MET A 1 24.57 7.56 -26.35
C MET A 1 23.89 7.80 -25.00
N GLU A 2 22.67 7.32 -24.83
CA GLU A 2 22.32 5.97 -24.32
C GLU A 2 22.93 5.68 -22.93
N VAL A 3 22.66 6.56 -21.99
CA VAL A 3 22.88 6.32 -20.55
C VAL A 3 21.49 6.51 -19.92
N TYR A 4 21.06 5.58 -19.05
CA TYR A 4 19.74 5.51 -18.37
C TYR A 4 18.64 4.61 -18.96
N LYS A 5 18.99 3.44 -19.51
CA LYS A 5 18.11 2.26 -19.41
C LYS A 5 18.76 1.20 -18.53
N MET A 6 18.94 1.51 -17.25
CA MET A 6 19.21 0.48 -16.25
C MET A 6 17.88 -0.25 -16.02
N SER A 7 17.71 -1.42 -16.65
CA SER A 7 16.57 -2.29 -16.43
C SER A 7 16.64 -2.83 -15.00
N CYS A 8 15.97 -2.17 -14.05
CA CYS A 8 15.93 -2.57 -12.62
C CYS A 8 15.41 -4.00 -12.36
N ARG A 9 15.01 -4.74 -13.42
CA ARG A 9 14.50 -6.10 -13.34
C ARG A 9 15.58 -7.19 -13.41
N GLU A 10 16.80 -6.88 -13.84
CA GLU A 10 17.79 -7.93 -14.16
C GLU A 10 18.44 -8.57 -12.92
N ASN A 11 18.39 -7.93 -11.75
CA ASN A 11 18.99 -8.43 -10.49
C ASN A 11 17.97 -8.59 -9.35
N LEU A 12 16.79 -9.13 -9.65
CA LEU A 12 15.78 -9.39 -8.61
C LEU A 12 15.97 -10.76 -7.97
N THR A 13 16.08 -10.80 -6.64
CA THR A 13 16.00 -12.05 -5.90
C THR A 13 14.62 -12.66 -6.07
N LYS A 14 14.55 -14.00 -6.23
CA LYS A 14 13.27 -14.70 -6.33
C LYS A 14 12.45 -14.47 -5.05
N PRO A 15 11.13 -14.19 -5.16
CA PRO A 15 10.29 -14.01 -3.98
C PRO A 15 10.25 -15.31 -3.16
N LYS A 16 10.57 -15.21 -1.87
CA LYS A 16 10.67 -16.36 -0.96
C LYS A 16 9.32 -16.77 -0.35
N TYR A 17 8.37 -15.84 -0.27
CA TYR A 17 7.09 -16.00 0.41
C TYR A 17 5.95 -15.54 -0.52
N GLY A 18 4.77 -16.14 -0.37
CA GLY A 18 3.54 -15.57 -0.91
C GLY A 18 3.10 -14.35 -0.09
N VAL A 19 2.09 -13.62 -0.58
CA VAL A 19 1.57 -12.42 0.07
C VAL A 19 0.10 -12.63 0.41
N LYS A 20 -0.27 -12.35 1.67
CA LYS A 20 -1.64 -12.22 2.15
C LYS A 20 -1.97 -10.74 2.32
N ALA A 21 -3.16 -10.34 1.91
CA ALA A 21 -3.64 -8.97 2.06
C ALA A 21 -4.89 -8.92 2.94
N LYS A 22 -4.96 -7.93 3.83
CA LYS A 22 -6.16 -7.55 4.57
C LYS A 22 -6.51 -6.12 4.17
N TYR A 23 -7.70 -5.94 3.60
CA TYR A 23 -8.13 -4.65 3.10
C TYR A 23 -9.03 -3.93 4.10
N ASN A 24 -8.99 -2.60 4.07
CA ASN A 24 -9.88 -1.72 4.85
C ASN A 24 -9.85 -2.00 6.37
N VAL A 25 -8.67 -2.27 6.91
CA VAL A 25 -8.47 -2.45 8.35
C VAL A 25 -8.64 -1.09 9.03
N TRP A 26 -9.57 -0.99 9.98
CA TRP A 26 -9.77 0.21 10.79
C TRP A 26 -8.70 0.34 11.85
N VAL A 27 -7.96 1.45 11.82
CA VAL A 27 -6.94 1.78 12.81
C VAL A 27 -7.44 2.97 13.65
N PRO A 28 -7.73 2.77 14.95
CA PRO A 28 -8.22 3.83 15.82
C PRO A 28 -7.09 4.80 16.19
N MET A 29 -7.32 6.09 15.98
CA MET A 29 -6.42 7.17 16.37
C MET A 29 -6.76 7.70 17.77
N ARG A 30 -5.84 8.48 18.35
CA ARG A 30 -5.98 9.05 19.70
C ARG A 30 -7.18 10.01 19.84
N ASP A 31 -7.56 10.67 18.75
CA ASP A 31 -8.68 11.60 18.66
C ASP A 31 -10.03 10.91 18.41
N GLY A 32 -10.04 9.58 18.31
CA GLY A 32 -11.25 8.79 18.04
C GLY A 32 -11.57 8.60 16.57
N VAL A 33 -10.84 9.24 15.64
CA VAL A 33 -10.97 9.01 14.20
C VAL A 33 -10.45 7.60 13.86
N ARG A 34 -11.05 6.95 12.86
CA ARG A 34 -10.60 5.64 12.37
C ARG A 34 -10.03 5.80 10.96
N LEU A 35 -8.75 5.48 10.79
CA LEU A 35 -8.11 5.45 9.48
C LEU A 35 -8.25 4.08 8.84
N SER A 36 -8.44 4.05 7.52
CA SER A 36 -8.47 2.82 6.74
C SER A 36 -7.05 2.45 6.28
N ALA A 37 -6.63 1.22 6.53
CA ALA A 37 -5.32 0.72 6.10
C ALA A 37 -5.44 -0.64 5.40
N ASP A 38 -4.59 -0.85 4.39
CA ASP A 38 -4.38 -2.17 3.80
C ASP A 38 -3.08 -2.76 4.34
N VAL A 39 -3.14 -4.02 4.77
CA VAL A 39 -2.02 -4.72 5.40
C VAL A 39 -1.61 -5.90 4.53
N TYR A 40 -0.40 -5.82 3.99
CA TYR A 40 0.23 -6.90 3.23
C TYR A 40 1.26 -7.60 4.12
N MET A 41 1.16 -8.92 4.21
CA MET A 41 2.05 -9.74 5.05
C MET A 41 2.46 -11.02 4.33
N PRO A 42 3.61 -11.62 4.67
CA PRO A 42 3.97 -12.94 4.18
C PRO A 42 2.89 -13.99 4.49
N ASP A 43 2.77 -14.98 3.62
CA ASP A 43 1.84 -16.10 3.81
C ASP A 43 2.23 -17.04 4.96
N LYS A 44 3.49 -17.00 5.38
CA LYS A 44 4.05 -17.74 6.52
C LYS A 44 4.04 -16.91 7.81
N GLU A 45 3.74 -17.55 8.94
CA GLU A 45 3.82 -16.93 10.26
C GLU A 45 5.27 -16.58 10.65
N GLY A 46 5.45 -15.46 11.35
CA GLY A 46 6.74 -14.99 11.82
C GLY A 46 6.74 -13.52 12.19
N LYS A 47 7.88 -13.03 12.67
CA LYS A 47 8.12 -11.60 12.89
C LYS A 47 8.88 -11.04 11.70
N TYR A 48 8.34 -9.99 11.10
CA TYR A 48 8.90 -9.34 9.91
C TYR A 48 9.03 -7.83 10.15
N PRO A 49 10.02 -7.17 9.55
CA PRO A 49 10.04 -5.71 9.52
C PRO A 49 8.83 -5.20 8.73
N VAL A 50 8.30 -4.05 9.13
CA VAL A 50 7.13 -3.42 8.49
C VAL A 50 7.57 -2.18 7.75
N ILE A 51 7.10 -2.05 6.51
CA ILE A 51 7.19 -0.82 5.73
C ILE A 51 5.82 -0.14 5.83
N LEU A 52 5.81 1.11 6.29
CA LEU A 52 4.60 1.91 6.41
C LEU A 52 4.58 2.99 5.34
N ILE A 53 3.47 3.05 4.60
CA ILE A 53 3.18 4.13 3.66
C ILE A 53 1.91 4.81 4.15
N ARG A 54 1.97 6.14 4.28
CA ARG A 54 0.81 6.99 4.58
C ARG A 54 0.62 7.92 3.40
N THR A 55 -0.58 7.91 2.85
CA THR A 55 -0.93 8.68 1.66
C THR A 55 -2.30 9.28 1.89
N TYR A 56 -2.46 10.52 1.44
CA TYR A 56 -3.70 11.29 1.44
C TYR A 56 -4.43 11.17 0.09
N TYR A 57 -3.89 10.39 -0.84
CA TYR A 57 -4.38 10.21 -2.20
C TYR A 57 -4.84 8.77 -2.44
N GLY A 58 -5.68 8.26 -1.54
CA GLY A 58 -6.06 6.84 -1.60
C GLY A 58 -4.90 5.90 -1.31
N LYS A 59 -5.22 4.63 -1.03
CA LYS A 59 -4.23 3.60 -0.67
C LYS A 59 -3.91 2.67 -1.84
N HIS A 60 -4.67 2.77 -2.93
CA HIS A 60 -4.41 2.05 -4.17
C HIS A 60 -4.49 2.99 -5.38
N LYS A 61 -3.70 2.73 -6.43
CA LYS A 61 -3.74 3.52 -7.68
C LYS A 61 -5.13 3.54 -8.32
N MET A 62 -5.89 2.46 -8.16
CA MET A 62 -7.26 2.34 -8.66
C MET A 62 -8.24 3.27 -7.93
N ASP A 63 -7.93 3.68 -6.70
CA ASP A 63 -8.73 4.64 -5.94
C ASP A 63 -8.66 6.05 -6.57
N LEU A 64 -7.57 6.34 -7.29
CA LEU A 64 -7.30 7.66 -7.88
C LEU A 64 -7.79 7.82 -9.33
N SER A 65 -8.11 6.72 -10.00
CA SER A 65 -8.46 6.73 -11.43
C SER A 65 -9.98 6.71 -11.70
N ASN A 66 -10.80 6.74 -10.65
CA ASN A 66 -12.26 6.76 -10.78
C ASN A 66 -12.81 8.14 -10.43
N GLU A 67 -13.50 8.79 -11.38
CA GLU A 67 -14.08 10.14 -11.26
C GLU A 67 -15.08 10.24 -10.09
N GLU A 68 -15.73 9.13 -9.71
CA GLU A 68 -16.70 9.09 -8.60
C GLU A 68 -16.06 9.17 -7.20
N TRP A 69 -14.77 8.86 -7.06
CA TRP A 69 -14.07 8.85 -5.76
C TRP A 69 -13.32 10.15 -5.46
N GLY A 70 -13.31 11.12 -6.39
CA GLY A 70 -12.70 12.44 -6.19
C GLY A 70 -13.28 13.21 -5.01
N GLU A 71 -14.58 13.06 -4.74
CA GLU A 71 -15.24 13.66 -3.57
C GLU A 71 -14.92 12.89 -2.27
N PHE A 72 -14.73 11.57 -2.34
CA PHE A 72 -14.50 10.72 -1.17
C PHE A 72 -13.10 10.92 -0.55
N ILE A 73 -12.08 11.16 -1.38
CA ILE A 73 -10.70 11.44 -0.93
C ILE A 73 -10.63 12.77 -0.15
N THR A 74 -11.53 13.70 -0.41
CA THR A 74 -11.59 14.99 0.30
C THR A 74 -12.32 14.89 1.64
N TYR A 75 -13.19 13.89 1.82
CA TYR A 75 -14.08 13.80 2.99
C TYR A 75 -13.64 12.75 4.03
N PHE A 76 -12.86 11.74 3.65
CA PHE A 76 -12.53 10.60 4.52
C PHE A 76 -11.03 10.23 4.62
N VAL A 77 -10.15 11.08 4.08
CA VAL A 77 -8.80 11.25 4.66
C VAL A 77 -8.90 12.24 5.81
#